data_AF-A0A6L9MK75-F1
#
_entry.id   AF-A0A6L9MK75-F1
#
_cell.length_a   1.000
_cell.length_b   1.000
_cell.length_c   1.000
_cell.angle_alpha   90.00
_cell.angle_beta   90.00
_cell.angle_gamma   90.00
#
_symmetry.space_group_name_H-M   'P 1'
#
loop_
_entity.id
_entity.type
_entity.pdbx_description
1 polymer ?
#
loop_
_entity_poly.entity_id
_entity_poly.type
_entity_poly.pdbx_seq_one_letter_code
_entity_poly.pdbx_strand_id
1 'polypeptide(L)'
;MPRLLPPIPWAPSKDGDSCVSDLYHIGACSKDKHIALQPNRNDGRKGIGRAKGQQAVKPSVAVIIVAAGRGERAGQSVEGPKQYRTIGGSPVLRRTVERFLTHSAICHVTVVVHPDDLDLLSRALGDRLPQVIVVEGGPTRQWSVRLGLEALASGAAPEIVLIHDAVRPFADGALIDRTLAAVGPATGAIPAIPVADTLKRAAAGGTIETTVERTNLYAAQTPQGFPFAAIRAAHAAASAETRDFTDDASIAEWAGMAVRLVDGSVDNVKLTTARDIALADERLRREPKMIDVRTGNGYDVHRLTAGDHVTLCGIAIPHDGALDGHSDADVGLHALTDALLATCGAGDIGDHFPPSDPQWRGAASHIFVEKAVAVIREHGGRIINADISLICEAPKIAPHREAMRLAISAMTGLALERVSVKATTNEAIGFVGRREGIAAIATASVAFGDSA
;
A
#
# COMPACT_ATOMS: atom_id res chain seq x y z
N MET A 1 -21.94 18.48 -43.92
CA MET A 1 -21.54 19.24 -42.71
C MET A 1 -21.82 18.37 -41.49
N PRO A 2 -20.97 18.31 -40.46
CA PRO A 2 -19.61 18.85 -40.33
C PRO A 2 -18.53 17.75 -40.42
N ARG A 3 -17.34 18.14 -40.90
CA ARG A 3 -16.13 17.32 -41.01
C ARG A 3 -15.30 17.47 -39.74
N LEU A 4 -14.84 16.35 -39.18
CA LEU A 4 -13.84 16.29 -38.12
C LEU A 4 -12.46 16.64 -38.69
N LEU A 5 -11.77 17.59 -38.05
CA LEU A 5 -10.37 17.95 -38.33
C LEU A 5 -9.42 16.99 -37.60
N PRO A 6 -8.26 16.62 -38.18
CA PRO A 6 -7.23 15.84 -37.49
C PRO A 6 -6.30 16.76 -36.67
N PRO A 7 -5.56 16.21 -35.68
CA PRO A 7 -4.71 16.98 -34.77
C PRO A 7 -3.40 17.43 -35.42
N ILE A 8 -2.93 18.62 -35.03
CA ILE A 8 -1.67 19.24 -35.43
C ILE A 8 -0.52 18.64 -34.59
N PRO A 9 0.62 18.24 -35.18
CA PRO A 9 1.79 17.84 -34.42
C PRO A 9 2.59 19.06 -33.93
N TRP A 10 2.90 19.07 -32.64
CA TRP A 10 3.83 19.99 -32.00
C TRP A 10 5.28 19.52 -32.23
N ALA A 11 6.14 20.40 -32.73
CA ALA A 11 7.58 20.20 -32.89
C ALA A 11 8.33 21.18 -31.97
N PRO A 12 9.40 20.76 -31.26
CA PRO A 12 10.23 21.68 -30.49
C PRO A 12 11.36 22.23 -31.37
N SER A 13 11.46 23.57 -31.45
CA SER A 13 12.63 24.26 -31.99
C SER A 13 13.72 24.37 -30.92
N LYS A 14 14.92 23.90 -31.27
CA LYS A 14 16.17 24.21 -30.58
C LYS A 14 16.70 25.59 -31.00
N ASP A 15 17.63 26.08 -30.19
CA ASP A 15 18.68 27.08 -30.43
C ASP A 15 18.46 28.45 -29.78
N GLY A 16 19.43 28.83 -28.95
CA GLY A 16 19.51 30.13 -28.31
C GLY A 16 20.47 30.19 -27.13
N ASP A 17 21.72 29.78 -27.34
CA ASP A 17 22.86 30.18 -26.50
C ASP A 17 22.87 31.72 -26.32
N SER A 18 22.99 32.20 -25.09
CA SER A 18 23.77 33.40 -24.83
C SER A 18 24.30 33.43 -23.40
N CYS A 19 25.62 33.35 -23.35
CA CYS A 19 26.51 33.57 -22.23
C CYS A 19 26.52 35.08 -21.89
N VAL A 20 26.34 35.44 -20.61
CA VAL A 20 26.92 36.68 -20.06
C VAL A 20 27.38 36.41 -18.63
N SER A 21 28.70 36.50 -18.48
CA SER A 21 29.48 36.61 -17.26
C SER A 21 29.18 37.91 -16.50
N ASP A 22 29.27 37.90 -15.17
CA ASP A 22 30.36 38.59 -14.47
C ASP A 22 30.12 38.78 -12.96
N LEU A 23 31.19 38.42 -12.23
CA LEU A 23 31.80 39.12 -11.10
C LEU A 23 30.91 39.53 -9.91
N TYR A 24 31.17 38.94 -8.74
CA TYR A 24 31.61 39.69 -7.56
C TYR A 24 32.44 38.82 -6.61
N HIS A 25 33.71 39.19 -6.46
CA HIS A 25 34.68 38.69 -5.47
C HIS A 25 34.78 39.71 -4.33
N ILE A 26 34.61 39.26 -3.08
CA ILE A 26 35.07 39.90 -1.83
C ILE A 26 35.39 38.70 -0.93
N GLY A 27 36.47 38.52 -0.18
CA GLY A 27 37.60 39.33 0.26
C GLY A 27 38.14 38.61 1.51
N ALA A 28 39.44 38.35 1.55
CA ALA A 28 40.13 37.39 2.43
C ALA A 28 40.29 37.80 3.91
N CYS A 29 40.65 36.85 4.79
CA CYS A 29 41.74 37.03 5.78
C CYS A 29 42.21 35.73 6.51
N SER A 30 43.50 35.37 6.32
CA SER A 30 44.52 34.99 7.35
C SER A 30 44.33 33.71 8.22
N LYS A 31 45.29 32.79 8.45
CA LYS A 31 46.76 32.70 8.24
C LYS A 31 47.28 31.28 8.55
N ASP A 32 48.30 30.88 7.78
CA ASP A 32 49.55 30.16 8.13
C ASP A 32 49.56 28.85 8.93
N LYS A 33 50.12 27.77 8.32
CA LYS A 33 51.53 27.38 8.52
C LYS A 33 51.99 26.28 7.55
N HIS A 34 53.18 26.50 7.00
CA HIS A 34 53.96 25.68 6.08
C HIS A 34 54.42 24.33 6.65
N ILE A 35 54.66 23.33 5.78
CA ILE A 35 55.97 22.70 5.55
C ILE A 35 55.95 21.91 4.21
N ALA A 36 57.08 21.99 3.52
CA ALA A 36 57.34 21.66 2.12
C ALA A 36 57.44 20.15 1.79
N LEU A 37 57.29 19.83 0.50
CA LEU A 37 58.29 19.14 -0.36
C LEU A 37 57.70 18.91 -1.78
N GLN A 38 58.37 19.43 -2.81
CA GLN A 38 58.19 19.00 -4.21
C GLN A 38 59.18 17.86 -4.56
N PRO A 39 59.25 17.35 -5.81
CA PRO A 39 58.36 16.37 -6.42
C PRO A 39 59.16 15.11 -6.87
N ASN A 40 58.51 13.96 -7.10
CA ASN A 40 59.17 12.91 -7.89
C ASN A 40 58.20 12.10 -8.78
N ARG A 41 58.41 12.32 -10.09
CA ARG A 41 58.32 11.47 -11.28
C ARG A 41 57.42 10.22 -11.30
N ASN A 42 56.63 10.18 -12.39
CA ASN A 42 56.03 9.02 -13.06
C ASN A 42 56.84 7.72 -12.96
N ASP A 43 56.17 6.60 -12.69
CA ASP A 43 55.88 5.64 -13.78
C ASP A 43 54.94 4.50 -13.35
N GLY A 44 54.03 4.13 -14.27
CA GLY A 44 53.54 2.77 -14.45
C GLY A 44 52.60 2.16 -13.40
N ARG A 45 51.29 2.45 -13.48
CA ARG A 45 50.27 1.48 -13.02
C ARG A 45 49.30 1.14 -14.15
N LYS A 46 49.51 -0.06 -14.70
CA LYS A 46 48.57 -0.79 -15.55
C LYS A 46 47.21 -0.85 -14.84
N GLY A 47 46.17 -0.48 -15.57
CA GLY A 47 44.79 -0.52 -15.10
C GLY A 47 44.41 -1.93 -14.66
N ILE A 48 44.00 -2.06 -13.40
CA ILE A 48 43.27 -3.22 -12.91
C ILE A 48 41.85 -3.06 -13.47
N GLY A 49 41.55 -3.78 -14.54
CA GLY A 49 40.20 -3.89 -15.08
C GLY A 49 39.27 -4.36 -13.97
N ARG A 50 38.27 -3.54 -13.63
CA ARG A 50 37.16 -3.95 -12.79
C ARG A 50 36.48 -5.15 -13.44
N ALA A 51 36.64 -6.33 -12.84
CA ALA A 51 35.80 -7.48 -13.14
C ALA A 51 34.34 -7.06 -12.94
N LYS A 52 33.56 -7.11 -14.03
CA LYS A 52 32.11 -6.99 -13.96
C LYS A 52 31.63 -8.11 -13.04
N GLY A 53 31.12 -7.75 -11.86
CA GLY A 53 30.44 -8.69 -10.98
C GLY A 53 29.31 -9.34 -11.76
N GLN A 54 29.40 -10.64 -11.97
CA GLN A 54 28.27 -11.44 -12.40
C GLN A 54 27.22 -11.31 -11.28
N GLN A 55 26.16 -10.55 -11.52
CA GLN A 55 24.96 -10.65 -10.70
C GLN A 55 24.51 -12.11 -10.78
N ALA A 56 24.49 -12.81 -9.65
CA ALA A 56 23.89 -14.12 -9.59
C ALA A 56 22.44 -13.98 -10.08
N VAL A 57 22.10 -14.63 -11.20
CA VAL A 57 20.74 -14.64 -11.72
C VAL A 57 19.89 -15.33 -10.65
N LYS A 58 18.94 -14.59 -10.08
CA LYS A 58 18.00 -15.14 -9.09
C LYS A 58 17.19 -16.24 -9.78
N PRO A 59 17.05 -17.44 -9.17
CA PRO A 59 16.35 -18.54 -9.81
C PRO A 59 14.90 -18.15 -10.11
N SER A 60 14.39 -18.58 -11.27
CA SER A 60 12.98 -18.37 -11.63
C SER A 60 12.06 -19.22 -10.75
N VAL A 61 11.11 -18.59 -10.07
CA VAL A 61 10.17 -19.26 -9.15
C VAL A 61 8.73 -19.04 -9.59
N ALA A 62 7.95 -20.12 -9.62
CA ALA A 62 6.50 -20.05 -9.76
C ALA A 62 5.78 -20.61 -8.52
N VAL A 63 4.50 -20.27 -8.38
CA VAL A 63 3.59 -20.93 -7.44
C VAL A 63 2.38 -21.49 -8.18
N ILE A 64 1.92 -22.65 -7.75
CA ILE A 64 0.62 -23.24 -8.08
C ILE A 64 -0.25 -23.18 -6.83
N ILE A 65 -1.36 -22.45 -6.90
CA ILE A 65 -2.36 -22.37 -5.84
C ILE A 65 -3.52 -23.28 -6.23
N VAL A 66 -3.73 -24.34 -5.45
CA VAL A 66 -4.71 -25.39 -5.74
C VAL A 66 -6.04 -25.05 -5.08
N ALA A 67 -7.04 -24.71 -5.90
CA ALA A 67 -8.37 -24.24 -5.52
C ALA A 67 -9.52 -25.06 -6.16
N ALA A 68 -9.23 -26.20 -6.78
CA ALA A 68 -10.23 -27.02 -7.48
C ALA A 68 -11.07 -27.95 -6.59
N GLY A 69 -10.75 -28.04 -5.29
CA GLY A 69 -11.45 -28.92 -4.37
C GLY A 69 -12.88 -28.44 -4.05
N ARG A 70 -13.87 -29.34 -4.14
CA ARG A 70 -15.28 -29.08 -3.78
C ARG A 70 -15.61 -29.25 -2.28
N GLY A 71 -14.66 -29.77 -1.48
CA GLY A 71 -14.76 -29.75 -0.01
C GLY A 71 -15.68 -30.81 0.63
N GLU A 72 -15.87 -31.96 0.00
CA GLU A 72 -16.80 -33.06 0.36
C GLU A 72 -16.80 -33.52 1.83
N ARG A 73 -15.71 -33.32 2.59
CA ARG A 73 -15.62 -33.67 4.02
C ARG A 73 -16.42 -32.76 4.95
N ALA A 74 -16.88 -31.61 4.46
CA ALA A 74 -17.91 -30.83 5.11
C ALA A 74 -19.05 -30.81 4.10
N GLY A 75 -20.22 -31.40 4.42
CA GLY A 75 -21.37 -31.40 3.53
C GLY A 75 -21.54 -30.04 2.85
N GLN A 76 -21.84 -30.04 1.54
CA GLN A 76 -21.88 -28.84 0.70
C GLN A 76 -22.45 -27.66 1.49
N SER A 77 -21.58 -26.70 1.83
CA SER A 77 -22.03 -25.58 2.65
C SER A 77 -22.98 -24.74 1.79
N VAL A 78 -24.08 -24.27 2.39
CA VAL A 78 -25.04 -23.36 1.75
C VAL A 78 -24.34 -22.10 1.19
N GLU A 79 -23.17 -21.76 1.74
CA GLU A 79 -22.36 -20.58 1.39
C GLU A 79 -21.32 -20.81 0.28
N GLY A 80 -21.32 -21.98 -0.39
CA GLY A 80 -20.40 -22.28 -1.50
C GLY A 80 -18.99 -22.76 -1.07
N PRO A 81 -18.03 -22.85 -2.02
CA PRO A 81 -16.70 -23.37 -1.74
C PRO A 81 -15.86 -22.47 -0.81
N LYS A 82 -15.09 -23.08 0.10
CA LYS A 82 -14.38 -22.40 1.19
C LYS A 82 -13.38 -21.34 0.70
N GLN A 83 -12.70 -21.61 -0.40
CA GLN A 83 -11.74 -20.71 -1.04
C GLN A 83 -12.38 -19.38 -1.50
N TYR A 84 -13.69 -19.32 -1.70
CA TYR A 84 -14.39 -18.10 -2.11
C TYR A 84 -15.10 -17.38 -0.94
N ARG A 85 -15.09 -17.95 0.27
CA ARG A 85 -15.66 -17.28 1.46
C ARG A 85 -14.81 -16.08 1.85
N THR A 86 -15.44 -15.07 2.42
CA THR A 86 -14.81 -13.79 2.79
C THR A 86 -14.31 -13.83 4.23
N ILE A 87 -13.07 -13.36 4.45
CA ILE A 87 -12.49 -13.10 5.77
C ILE A 87 -11.88 -11.70 5.79
N GLY A 88 -12.15 -10.90 6.83
CA GLY A 88 -11.69 -9.52 6.94
C GLY A 88 -12.07 -8.66 5.72
N GLY A 89 -13.24 -8.90 5.12
CA GLY A 89 -13.70 -8.19 3.92
C GLY A 89 -13.10 -8.63 2.57
N SER A 90 -12.24 -9.65 2.51
CA SER A 90 -11.68 -10.15 1.24
C SER A 90 -11.81 -11.68 1.10
N PRO A 91 -12.08 -12.24 -0.09
CA PRO A 91 -12.14 -13.68 -0.32
C PRO A 91 -10.84 -14.39 0.09
N VAL A 92 -10.96 -15.58 0.67
CA VAL A 92 -9.81 -16.40 1.11
C VAL A 92 -8.81 -16.60 -0.03
N LEU A 93 -9.28 -16.98 -1.23
CA LEU A 93 -8.43 -17.20 -2.39
C LEU A 93 -7.69 -15.91 -2.79
N ARG A 94 -8.36 -14.76 -2.77
CA ARG A 94 -7.73 -13.47 -3.09
C ARG A 94 -6.57 -13.18 -2.15
N ARG A 95 -6.81 -13.34 -0.84
CA ARG A 95 -5.76 -13.15 0.17
C ARG A 95 -4.58 -14.07 -0.06
N THR A 96 -4.85 -15.35 -0.32
CA THR A 96 -3.79 -16.34 -0.62
C THR A 96 -2.99 -15.94 -1.87
N VAL A 97 -3.66 -15.56 -2.96
CA VAL A 97 -3.02 -15.12 -4.21
C VAL A 97 -2.17 -13.86 -4.00
N GLU A 98 -2.68 -12.87 -3.28
CA GLU A 98 -1.96 -11.62 -3.00
C GLU A 98 -0.66 -11.84 -2.23
N ARG A 99 -0.58 -12.85 -1.35
CA ARG A 99 0.69 -13.21 -0.67
C ARG A 99 1.80 -13.56 -1.64
N PHE A 100 1.48 -14.27 -2.72
CA PHE A 100 2.47 -14.67 -3.71
C PHE A 100 2.70 -13.61 -4.78
N LEU A 101 1.66 -12.88 -5.20
CA LEU A 101 1.81 -11.76 -6.14
C LEU A 101 2.71 -10.64 -5.61
N THR A 102 2.68 -10.39 -4.29
CA THR A 102 3.48 -9.35 -3.65
C THR A 102 4.88 -9.81 -3.23
N HIS A 103 5.19 -11.10 -3.38
CA HIS A 103 6.47 -11.67 -2.95
C HIS A 103 7.54 -11.50 -4.03
N SER A 104 8.64 -10.79 -3.71
CA SER A 104 9.70 -10.41 -4.67
C SER A 104 10.45 -11.56 -5.35
N ALA A 105 10.29 -12.80 -4.88
CA ALA A 105 10.89 -13.99 -5.49
C ALA A 105 9.98 -14.68 -6.50
N ILE A 106 8.67 -14.44 -6.48
CA ILE A 106 7.71 -15.17 -7.31
C ILE A 106 7.54 -14.45 -8.65
N CYS A 107 7.82 -15.16 -9.73
CA CYS A 107 7.69 -14.65 -11.10
C CYS A 107 6.34 -14.99 -11.73
N HIS A 108 5.76 -16.14 -11.37
CA HIS A 108 4.50 -16.62 -11.94
C HIS A 108 3.58 -17.18 -10.86
N VAL A 109 2.30 -16.80 -10.93
CA VAL A 109 1.24 -17.34 -10.07
C VAL A 109 0.23 -18.06 -10.94
N THR A 110 0.08 -19.37 -10.71
CA THR A 110 -0.94 -20.20 -11.35
C THR A 110 -2.01 -20.54 -10.34
N VAL A 111 -3.28 -20.35 -10.69
CA VAL A 111 -4.43 -20.71 -9.86
C VAL A 111 -5.19 -21.82 -10.56
N VAL A 112 -5.25 -23.00 -9.92
CA VAL A 112 -5.96 -24.16 -10.45
C VAL A 112 -7.35 -24.20 -9.82
N VAL A 113 -8.41 -24.02 -10.59
CA VAL A 113 -9.80 -23.92 -10.12
C VAL A 113 -10.68 -25.03 -10.65
N HIS A 114 -11.82 -25.28 -10.02
CA HIS A 114 -12.80 -26.19 -10.58
C HIS A 114 -13.39 -25.58 -11.87
N PRO A 115 -13.68 -26.37 -12.93
CA PRO A 115 -14.26 -25.86 -14.17
C PRO A 115 -15.50 -24.97 -13.98
N ASP A 116 -16.45 -25.37 -13.12
CA ASP A 116 -17.64 -24.54 -12.86
C ASP A 116 -17.42 -23.32 -11.93
N ASP A 117 -16.20 -23.07 -11.46
CA ASP A 117 -15.90 -21.97 -10.52
C ASP A 117 -15.29 -20.74 -11.21
N LEU A 118 -15.24 -20.67 -12.55
CA LEU A 118 -14.65 -19.53 -13.28
C LEU A 118 -15.33 -18.19 -12.92
N ASP A 119 -16.64 -18.16 -12.75
CA ASP A 119 -17.37 -16.95 -12.33
C ASP A 119 -17.11 -16.57 -10.87
N LEU A 120 -16.91 -17.57 -10.00
CA LEU A 120 -16.52 -17.34 -8.60
C LEU A 120 -15.09 -16.82 -8.51
N LEU A 121 -14.19 -17.37 -9.32
CA LEU A 121 -12.80 -16.91 -9.45
C LEU A 121 -12.74 -15.46 -9.91
N SER A 122 -13.47 -15.11 -10.97
CA SER A 122 -13.49 -13.75 -11.53
C SER A 122 -13.92 -12.73 -10.48
N ARG A 123 -15.01 -13.01 -9.76
CA ARG A 123 -15.48 -12.16 -8.65
C ARG A 123 -14.49 -12.11 -7.49
N ALA A 124 -13.84 -13.21 -7.16
CA ALA A 124 -12.92 -13.26 -6.03
C ALA A 124 -11.63 -12.50 -6.30
N LEU A 125 -11.04 -12.63 -7.50
CA LEU A 125 -9.78 -11.99 -7.84
C LEU A 125 -9.93 -10.57 -8.37
N GLY A 126 -11.05 -10.21 -9.02
CA GLY A 126 -11.28 -8.86 -9.53
C GLY A 126 -10.11 -8.33 -10.35
N ASP A 127 -9.54 -7.20 -9.94
CA ASP A 127 -8.37 -6.54 -10.53
C ASP A 127 -7.07 -7.38 -10.52
N ARG A 128 -7.01 -8.44 -9.72
CA ARG A 128 -5.87 -9.38 -9.67
C ARG A 128 -5.94 -10.49 -10.70
N LEU A 129 -7.11 -10.74 -11.31
CA LEU A 129 -7.29 -11.84 -12.27
C LEU A 129 -6.29 -11.78 -13.45
N PRO A 130 -5.99 -10.61 -14.06
CA PRO A 130 -5.02 -10.55 -15.17
C PRO A 130 -3.56 -10.85 -14.78
N GLN A 131 -3.26 -10.94 -13.47
CA GLN A 131 -1.91 -11.16 -12.95
C GLN A 131 -1.62 -12.65 -12.70
N VAL A 132 -2.60 -13.54 -12.93
CA VAL A 132 -2.46 -14.98 -12.68
C VAL A 132 -2.75 -15.80 -13.93
N ILE A 133 -2.13 -16.99 -14.00
CA ILE A 133 -2.45 -18.02 -14.99
C ILE A 133 -3.58 -18.87 -14.41
N VAL A 134 -4.72 -18.95 -15.10
CA VAL A 134 -5.86 -19.76 -14.67
C VAL A 134 -5.81 -21.12 -15.36
N VAL A 135 -5.95 -22.18 -14.58
CA VAL A 135 -5.96 -23.56 -15.07
C VAL A 135 -7.18 -24.28 -14.51
N GLU A 136 -7.90 -25.02 -15.35
CA GLU A 136 -8.98 -25.89 -14.89
C GLU A 136 -8.38 -27.14 -14.23
N GLY A 137 -8.88 -27.46 -13.04
CA GLY A 137 -8.45 -28.58 -12.22
C GLY A 137 -9.12 -29.90 -12.58
N GLY A 138 -8.64 -30.97 -11.95
CA GLY A 138 -9.16 -32.32 -12.16
C GLY A 138 -9.92 -32.88 -10.95
N PRO A 139 -10.32 -34.16 -11.02
CA PRO A 139 -11.15 -34.79 -9.98
C PRO A 139 -10.45 -34.93 -8.63
N THR A 140 -9.10 -34.94 -8.61
CA THR A 140 -8.32 -35.02 -7.37
C THR A 140 -7.36 -33.84 -7.24
N ARG A 141 -6.89 -33.61 -6.00
CA ARG A 141 -5.85 -32.62 -5.72
C ARG A 141 -4.59 -32.89 -6.55
N GLN A 142 -4.13 -34.14 -6.58
CA GLN A 142 -2.96 -34.56 -7.35
C GLN A 142 -3.14 -34.26 -8.86
N TRP A 143 -4.31 -34.55 -9.41
CA TRP A 143 -4.61 -34.26 -10.82
C TRP A 143 -4.58 -32.76 -11.12
N SER A 144 -5.17 -31.97 -10.21
CA SER A 144 -5.16 -30.51 -10.31
C SER A 144 -3.74 -29.93 -10.28
N VAL A 145 -2.88 -30.44 -9.39
CA VAL A 145 -1.47 -30.05 -9.33
C VAL A 145 -0.74 -30.41 -10.63
N ARG A 146 -0.96 -31.62 -11.17
CA ARG A 146 -0.36 -32.05 -12.45
C ARG A 146 -0.71 -31.10 -13.59
N LEU A 147 -1.99 -30.75 -13.74
CA LEU A 147 -2.43 -29.80 -14.78
C LEU A 147 -1.79 -28.42 -14.62
N GLY A 148 -1.66 -27.93 -13.37
CA GLY A 148 -0.92 -26.71 -13.08
C GLY A 148 0.57 -26.78 -13.49
N LEU A 149 1.23 -27.91 -13.22
CA LEU A 149 2.63 -28.14 -13.61
C LEU A 149 2.80 -28.21 -15.13
N GLU A 150 1.85 -28.79 -15.85
CA GLU A 150 1.84 -28.87 -17.32
C GLU A 150 1.61 -27.50 -17.98
N ALA A 151 0.71 -26.69 -17.41
CA ALA A 151 0.50 -25.32 -17.84
C ALA A 151 1.77 -24.47 -17.67
N LEU A 152 2.44 -24.57 -16.51
CA LEU A 152 3.73 -23.90 -16.28
C LEU A 152 4.82 -24.37 -17.24
N ALA A 153 4.88 -25.67 -17.56
CA ALA A 153 5.88 -26.21 -18.48
C ALA A 153 5.74 -25.62 -19.90
N SER A 154 4.51 -25.33 -20.31
CA SER A 154 4.20 -24.80 -21.64
C SER A 154 4.46 -23.30 -21.77
N GLY A 155 4.40 -22.56 -20.66
CA GLY A 155 4.45 -21.09 -20.67
C GLY A 155 5.69 -20.45 -20.03
N ALA A 156 6.25 -21.04 -18.96
CA ALA A 156 7.29 -20.41 -18.14
C ALA A 156 8.50 -21.32 -17.85
N ALA A 157 8.25 -22.59 -17.51
CA ALA A 157 9.24 -23.57 -17.09
C ALA A 157 10.23 -23.03 -16.01
N PRO A 158 9.74 -22.68 -14.80
CA PRO A 158 10.57 -22.13 -13.74
C PRO A 158 11.61 -23.16 -13.24
N GLU A 159 12.61 -22.70 -12.49
CA GLU A 159 13.57 -23.59 -11.83
C GLU A 159 12.95 -24.22 -10.57
N ILE A 160 12.20 -23.43 -9.81
CA ILE A 160 11.54 -23.83 -8.57
C ILE A 160 10.03 -23.62 -8.70
N VAL A 161 9.24 -24.57 -8.19
CA VAL A 161 7.80 -24.41 -8.04
C VAL A 161 7.39 -24.59 -6.58
N LEU A 162 6.55 -23.69 -6.10
CA LEU A 162 5.82 -23.82 -4.86
C LEU A 162 4.42 -24.35 -5.14
N ILE A 163 3.96 -25.36 -4.40
CA ILE A 163 2.59 -25.85 -4.46
C ILE A 163 1.90 -25.48 -3.14
N HIS A 164 0.79 -24.74 -3.24
CA HIS A 164 0.14 -24.13 -2.10
C HIS A 164 -1.37 -24.39 -2.07
N ASP A 165 -1.93 -24.55 -0.87
CA ASP A 165 -3.37 -24.77 -0.70
C ASP A 165 -4.09 -23.42 -0.73
N ALA A 166 -5.13 -23.27 -1.55
CA ALA A 166 -5.89 -22.01 -1.65
C ALA A 166 -6.47 -21.50 -0.32
N VAL A 167 -6.69 -22.41 0.64
CA VAL A 167 -7.29 -22.15 1.95
C VAL A 167 -6.27 -21.93 3.07
N ARG A 168 -5.03 -21.54 2.73
CA ARG A 168 -3.99 -21.09 3.69
C ARG A 168 -3.59 -19.62 3.45
N PRO A 169 -4.47 -18.64 3.73
CA PRO A 169 -4.24 -17.23 3.37
C PRO A 169 -3.16 -16.50 4.19
N PHE A 170 -2.48 -17.21 5.09
CA PHE A 170 -1.58 -16.66 6.11
C PHE A 170 -0.12 -17.12 5.96
N ALA A 171 0.27 -17.66 4.81
CA ALA A 171 1.68 -17.86 4.49
C ALA A 171 2.38 -16.50 4.34
N ASP A 172 3.16 -16.11 5.34
CA ASP A 172 3.93 -14.87 5.34
C ASP A 172 5.20 -14.98 4.46
N GLY A 173 5.81 -13.83 4.17
CA GLY A 173 7.02 -13.78 3.34
C GLY A 173 8.18 -14.58 3.94
N ALA A 174 8.34 -14.55 5.27
CA ALA A 174 9.41 -15.27 5.94
C ALA A 174 9.27 -16.80 5.80
N LEU A 175 8.04 -17.33 5.85
CA LEU A 175 7.75 -18.74 5.61
C LEU A 175 8.05 -19.14 4.16
N ILE A 176 7.66 -18.29 3.20
CA ILE A 176 7.93 -18.50 1.78
C ILE A 176 9.44 -18.51 1.54
N ASP A 177 10.17 -17.50 2.04
CA ASP A 177 11.63 -17.38 1.91
C ASP A 177 12.37 -18.59 2.52
N ARG A 178 12.00 -19.02 3.73
CA ARG A 178 12.60 -20.20 4.37
C ARG A 178 12.36 -21.48 3.56
N THR A 179 11.16 -21.63 3.01
CA THR A 179 10.83 -22.79 2.14
C THR A 179 11.68 -22.77 0.89
N LEU A 180 11.78 -21.63 0.20
CA LEU A 180 12.58 -21.48 -1.02
C LEU A 180 14.07 -21.71 -0.77
N ALA A 181 14.62 -21.16 0.30
CA ALA A 181 16.03 -21.31 0.64
C ALA A 181 16.45 -22.77 0.92
N ALA A 182 15.49 -23.63 1.29
CA ALA A 182 15.75 -25.05 1.57
C ALA A 182 15.60 -25.96 0.34
N VAL A 183 15.08 -25.45 -0.78
CA VAL A 183 15.02 -26.20 -2.04
C VAL A 183 16.44 -26.31 -2.63
N GLY A 184 16.90 -27.54 -2.85
CA GLY A 184 18.17 -27.84 -3.51
C GLY A 184 17.95 -28.46 -4.89
N PRO A 185 19.01 -28.68 -5.70
CA PRO A 185 18.87 -29.19 -7.09
C PRO A 185 18.07 -30.48 -7.26
N ALA A 186 18.08 -31.35 -6.24
CA ALA A 186 17.32 -32.60 -6.20
C ALA A 186 16.60 -32.79 -4.85
N THR A 187 16.28 -31.70 -4.16
CA THR A 187 15.72 -31.74 -2.80
C THR A 187 14.57 -30.76 -2.68
N GLY A 188 13.39 -31.27 -2.32
CA GLY A 188 12.23 -30.45 -1.98
C GLY A 188 12.29 -29.94 -0.55
N ALA A 189 11.39 -29.03 -0.19
CA ALA A 189 11.25 -28.50 1.15
C ALA A 189 9.79 -28.23 1.49
N ILE A 190 9.38 -28.56 2.71
CA ILE A 190 8.04 -28.25 3.22
C ILE A 190 8.12 -27.60 4.60
N PRO A 191 7.29 -26.59 4.89
CA PRO A 191 7.09 -26.11 6.23
C PRO A 191 6.31 -27.14 7.04
N ALA A 192 6.74 -27.39 8.27
CA ALA A 192 6.05 -28.29 9.18
C ALA A 192 6.17 -27.85 10.63
N ILE A 193 5.19 -28.22 11.46
CA ILE A 193 5.16 -27.90 12.90
C ILE A 193 5.23 -29.22 13.69
N PRO A 194 6.06 -29.31 14.74
CA PRO A 194 6.07 -30.48 15.63
C PRO A 194 4.67 -30.78 16.18
N VAL A 195 4.28 -32.06 16.21
CA VAL A 195 3.00 -32.46 16.80
C VAL A 195 3.07 -32.31 18.33
N ALA A 196 2.30 -31.36 18.86
CA ALA A 196 2.24 -31.10 20.29
C ALA A 196 1.28 -32.05 21.02
N ASP A 197 0.14 -32.39 20.41
CA ASP A 197 -0.88 -33.22 21.05
C ASP A 197 -0.51 -34.70 21.11
N THR A 198 -1.12 -35.44 22.04
CA THR A 198 -1.01 -36.90 22.05
C THR A 198 -1.83 -37.49 20.92
N LEU A 199 -1.19 -38.23 20.02
CA LEU A 199 -1.87 -38.88 18.90
C LEU A 199 -2.39 -40.27 19.30
N LYS A 200 -3.61 -40.59 18.88
CA LYS A 200 -4.22 -41.92 19.04
C LYS A 200 -4.56 -42.49 17.66
N ARG A 201 -4.26 -43.76 17.45
CA ARG A 201 -4.83 -44.54 16.34
C ARG A 201 -6.13 -45.16 16.82
N ALA A 202 -7.20 -45.03 16.04
CA ALA A 202 -8.49 -45.61 16.37
C ALA A 202 -8.70 -46.95 15.64
N ALA A 203 -9.28 -47.93 16.34
CA ALA A 203 -9.77 -49.16 15.73
C ALA A 203 -11.11 -48.93 15.04
N ALA A 204 -11.57 -49.92 14.26
CA ALA A 204 -12.93 -49.94 13.74
C ALA A 204 -13.94 -49.80 14.90
N GLY A 205 -14.84 -48.83 14.83
CA GLY A 205 -15.81 -48.54 15.90
C GLY A 205 -15.43 -47.39 16.85
N GLY A 206 -14.29 -46.72 16.63
CA GLY A 206 -13.93 -45.47 17.34
C GLY A 206 -13.29 -45.65 18.71
N THR A 207 -12.93 -46.87 19.09
CA THR A 207 -12.12 -47.15 20.28
C THR A 207 -10.64 -46.87 20.01
N ILE A 208 -9.88 -46.49 21.03
CA ILE A 208 -8.43 -46.30 20.91
C ILE A 208 -7.77 -47.66 20.68
N GLU A 209 -7.05 -47.81 19.58
CA GLU A 209 -6.21 -48.97 19.27
C GLU A 209 -4.83 -48.83 19.92
N THR A 210 -4.17 -47.71 19.64
CA THR A 210 -2.82 -47.45 20.18
C THR A 210 -2.54 -45.96 20.31
N THR A 211 -1.59 -45.62 21.19
CA THR A 211 -1.03 -44.27 21.27
C THR A 211 0.17 -44.19 20.34
N VAL A 212 0.18 -43.22 19.42
CA VAL A 212 1.28 -43.02 18.49
C VAL A 212 2.36 -42.17 19.16
N GLU A 213 3.63 -42.60 19.07
CA GLU A 213 4.75 -41.81 19.56
C GLU A 213 4.88 -40.52 18.75
N ARG A 214 4.77 -39.36 19.42
CA ARG A 214 4.82 -38.05 18.76
C ARG A 214 6.24 -37.52 18.53
N THR A 215 7.26 -38.17 19.08
CA THR A 215 8.68 -37.81 18.84
C THR A 215 8.95 -37.85 17.34
N ASN A 216 9.54 -36.79 16.79
CA ASN A 216 9.82 -36.65 15.36
C ASN A 216 8.59 -36.71 14.43
N LEU A 217 7.38 -36.47 14.95
CA LEU A 217 6.18 -36.28 14.12
C LEU A 217 5.89 -34.81 13.90
N TYR A 218 5.59 -34.48 12.65
CA TYR A 218 5.34 -33.11 12.20
C TYR A 218 4.04 -33.02 11.41
N ALA A 219 3.29 -31.95 11.61
CA ALA A 219 2.14 -31.59 10.80
C ALA A 219 2.61 -30.76 9.60
N ALA A 220 2.54 -31.36 8.40
CA ALA A 220 2.92 -30.70 7.16
C ALA A 220 2.01 -29.49 6.84
N GLN A 221 2.64 -28.43 6.34
CA GLN A 221 2.00 -27.23 5.83
C GLN A 221 2.37 -27.01 4.37
N THR A 222 1.78 -25.97 3.77
CA THR A 222 2.16 -25.47 2.45
C THR A 222 2.49 -23.98 2.57
N PRO A 223 3.30 -23.36 1.68
CA PRO A 223 3.75 -23.86 0.38
C PRO A 223 4.76 -25.01 0.47
N GLN A 224 4.66 -26.01 -0.40
CA GLN A 224 5.66 -27.07 -0.57
C GLN A 224 6.53 -26.73 -1.79
N GLY A 225 7.84 -26.60 -1.61
CA GLY A 225 8.76 -26.17 -2.66
C GLY A 225 9.57 -27.32 -3.25
N PHE A 226 9.73 -27.34 -4.57
CA PHE A 226 10.47 -28.40 -5.27
C PHE A 226 11.20 -27.88 -6.52
N PRO A 227 12.25 -28.58 -6.98
CA PRO A 227 12.79 -28.39 -8.32
C PRO A 227 11.71 -28.74 -9.35
N PHE A 228 11.36 -27.78 -10.20
CA PHE A 228 10.18 -27.87 -11.07
C PHE A 228 10.21 -29.10 -11.98
N ALA A 229 11.33 -29.33 -12.66
CA ALA A 229 11.47 -30.45 -13.59
C ALA A 229 11.27 -31.80 -12.90
N ALA A 230 11.82 -31.94 -11.69
CA ALA A 230 11.79 -33.18 -10.92
C ALA A 230 10.38 -33.47 -10.36
N ILE A 231 9.71 -32.48 -9.76
CA ILE A 231 8.36 -32.68 -9.22
C ILE A 231 7.33 -32.90 -10.33
N ARG A 232 7.49 -32.24 -11.48
CA ARG A 232 6.64 -32.50 -12.66
C ARG A 232 6.76 -33.93 -13.15
N ALA A 233 7.99 -34.44 -13.26
CA ALA A 233 8.23 -35.83 -13.64
C ALA A 233 7.62 -36.81 -12.63
N ALA A 234 7.75 -36.52 -11.33
CA ALA A 234 7.17 -37.33 -10.26
C ALA A 234 5.63 -37.37 -10.34
N HIS A 235 4.96 -36.23 -10.55
CA HIS A 235 3.50 -36.18 -10.73
C HIS A 235 3.04 -36.90 -12.00
N ALA A 236 3.81 -36.82 -13.09
CA ALA A 236 3.51 -37.54 -14.32
C ALA A 236 3.58 -39.07 -14.08
N ALA A 237 4.64 -39.55 -13.44
CA ALA A 237 4.79 -40.97 -13.12
C ALA A 237 3.70 -41.46 -12.14
N ALA A 238 3.42 -40.68 -11.08
CA ALA A 238 2.41 -41.01 -10.07
C ALA A 238 0.98 -41.04 -10.63
N SER A 239 0.73 -40.47 -11.82
CA SER A 239 -0.60 -40.50 -12.45
C SER A 239 -1.00 -41.88 -13.00
N ALA A 240 -0.02 -42.75 -13.21
CA ALA A 240 -0.24 -44.14 -13.64
C ALA A 240 -0.40 -45.13 -12.47
N GLU A 241 -0.20 -44.67 -11.24
CA GLU A 241 -0.27 -45.49 -10.03
C GLU A 241 -1.68 -45.53 -9.45
N THR A 242 -2.04 -46.63 -8.80
CA THR A 242 -3.30 -46.77 -8.05
C THR A 242 -3.18 -46.36 -6.59
N ARG A 243 -1.98 -45.95 -6.15
CA ARG A 243 -1.69 -45.56 -4.77
C ARG A 243 -2.21 -44.15 -4.50
N ASP A 244 -2.83 -43.96 -3.34
CA ASP A 244 -3.22 -42.64 -2.86
C ASP A 244 -2.02 -41.88 -2.27
N PHE A 245 -1.85 -40.64 -2.71
CA PHE A 245 -0.88 -39.69 -2.18
C PHE A 245 -1.57 -38.59 -1.40
N THR A 246 -1.07 -38.27 -0.20
CA THR A 246 -1.72 -37.32 0.71
C THR A 246 -1.38 -35.87 0.41
N ASP A 247 -0.17 -35.63 -0.11
CA ASP A 247 0.38 -34.32 -0.47
C ASP A 247 1.51 -34.45 -1.51
N ASP A 248 2.08 -33.33 -1.93
CA ASP A 248 3.09 -33.32 -3.00
C ASP A 248 4.45 -33.84 -2.50
N ALA A 249 4.74 -33.68 -1.21
CA ALA A 249 5.89 -34.30 -0.55
C ALA A 249 5.84 -35.84 -0.63
N SER A 250 4.69 -36.46 -0.38
CA SER A 250 4.56 -37.92 -0.48
C SER A 250 4.80 -38.46 -1.90
N ILE A 251 4.50 -37.66 -2.93
CA ILE A 251 4.81 -37.98 -4.34
C ILE A 251 6.31 -37.83 -4.59
N ALA A 252 6.93 -36.76 -4.09
CA ALA A 252 8.36 -36.52 -4.20
C ALA A 252 9.17 -37.66 -3.53
N GLU A 253 8.79 -38.04 -2.31
CA GLU A 253 9.41 -39.14 -1.55
C GLU A 253 9.30 -40.47 -2.30
N TRP A 254 8.12 -40.80 -2.84
CA TRP A 254 7.91 -42.01 -3.63
C TRP A 254 8.79 -42.04 -4.89
N ALA A 255 8.99 -40.89 -5.53
CA ALA A 255 9.89 -40.74 -6.68
C ALA A 255 11.39 -40.71 -6.29
N GLY A 256 11.73 -40.92 -5.01
CA GLY A 256 13.10 -40.93 -4.51
C GLY A 256 13.72 -39.54 -4.28
N MET A 257 12.91 -38.48 -4.31
CA MET A 257 13.36 -37.13 -4.01
C MET A 257 13.40 -36.92 -2.48
N ALA A 258 14.53 -36.45 -1.97
CA ALA A 258 14.61 -36.04 -0.57
C ALA A 258 13.76 -34.78 -0.33
N VAL A 259 13.02 -34.74 0.77
CA VAL A 259 12.21 -33.59 1.18
C VAL A 259 12.67 -33.12 2.56
N ARG A 260 13.09 -31.86 2.67
CA ARG A 260 13.51 -31.24 3.92
C ARG A 260 12.32 -30.63 4.66
N LEU A 261 12.33 -30.73 5.98
CA LEU A 261 11.45 -29.96 6.84
C LEU A 261 12.10 -28.60 7.12
N VAL A 262 11.31 -27.53 7.01
CA VAL A 262 11.65 -26.20 7.53
C VAL A 262 10.63 -25.81 8.59
N ASP A 263 11.01 -24.87 9.46
CA ASP A 263 10.12 -24.39 10.52
C ASP A 263 8.86 -23.75 9.92
N GLY A 264 7.71 -24.39 10.19
CA GLY A 264 6.38 -23.90 9.84
C GLY A 264 5.94 -22.71 10.70
N SER A 265 4.67 -22.31 10.54
CA SER A 265 4.06 -21.23 11.32
C SER A 265 2.70 -21.63 11.85
N VAL A 266 2.49 -21.48 13.16
CA VAL A 266 1.18 -21.72 13.80
C VAL A 266 0.08 -20.83 13.22
N ASP A 267 0.46 -19.66 12.70
CA ASP A 267 -0.45 -18.72 12.05
C ASP A 267 -0.83 -19.13 10.62
N ASN A 268 -0.07 -20.01 9.98
CA ASN A 268 -0.34 -20.54 8.64
C ASN A 268 -1.43 -21.64 8.66
N VAL A 269 -2.57 -21.32 9.27
CA VAL A 269 -3.70 -22.22 9.49
C VAL A 269 -4.38 -22.57 8.16
N LYS A 270 -4.72 -23.85 7.98
CA LYS A 270 -5.57 -24.32 6.89
C LYS A 270 -7.04 -24.15 7.27
N LEU A 271 -7.74 -23.25 6.58
CA LEU A 271 -9.16 -22.98 6.81
C LEU A 271 -9.99 -24.17 6.31
N THR A 272 -10.27 -25.09 7.22
CA THR A 272 -10.90 -26.38 6.90
C THR A 272 -12.33 -26.45 7.40
N THR A 273 -12.63 -25.83 8.54
CA THR A 273 -13.95 -25.82 9.18
C THR A 273 -14.60 -24.44 9.10
N ALA A 274 -15.92 -24.38 9.34
CA ALA A 274 -16.62 -23.11 9.47
C ALA A 274 -16.09 -22.27 10.66
N ARG A 275 -15.67 -22.94 11.74
CA ARG A 275 -15.06 -22.30 12.90
C ARG A 275 -13.72 -21.65 12.55
N ASP A 276 -12.89 -22.28 11.72
CA ASP A 276 -11.60 -21.72 11.30
C ASP A 276 -11.81 -20.41 10.55
N ILE A 277 -12.80 -20.36 9.65
CA ILE A 277 -13.13 -19.17 8.86
C ILE A 277 -13.65 -18.04 9.76
N ALA A 278 -14.53 -18.35 10.71
CA ALA A 278 -15.05 -17.36 11.66
C ALA A 278 -13.93 -16.76 12.54
N LEU A 279 -13.03 -17.60 13.05
CA LEU A 279 -11.90 -17.14 13.86
C LEU A 279 -10.91 -16.30 13.05
N ALA A 280 -10.63 -16.70 11.80
CA ALA A 280 -9.80 -15.95 10.88
C ALA A 280 -10.40 -14.56 10.57
N ASP A 281 -11.71 -14.50 10.34
CA ASP A 281 -12.42 -13.25 10.10
C ASP A 281 -12.41 -12.32 11.32
N GLU A 282 -12.64 -12.85 12.53
CA GLU A 282 -12.56 -12.08 13.78
C GLU A 282 -11.15 -11.52 14.01
N ARG A 283 -10.10 -12.32 13.79
CA ARG A 283 -8.70 -11.89 13.90
C ARG A 283 -8.43 -10.72 12.95
N LEU A 284 -8.80 -10.85 11.68
CA LEU A 284 -8.55 -9.83 10.67
C LEU A 284 -9.38 -8.55 10.87
N ARG A 285 -10.58 -8.63 11.42
CA ARG A 285 -11.38 -7.45 11.78
C ARG A 285 -10.82 -6.66 12.97
N ARG A 286 -10.00 -7.31 13.81
CA ARG A 286 -9.37 -6.69 14.98
C ARG A 286 -8.00 -6.09 14.71
N GLU A 287 -7.36 -6.42 13.59
CA GLU A 287 -6.13 -5.73 13.17
C GLU A 287 -6.49 -4.27 12.82
N PRO A 288 -5.97 -3.27 13.55
CA PRO A 288 -6.25 -1.88 13.22
C PRO A 288 -5.63 -1.59 11.86
N LYS A 289 -6.46 -1.33 10.83
CA LYS A 289 -5.99 -0.70 9.60
C LYS A 289 -5.27 0.58 10.01
N MET A 290 -3.98 0.70 9.68
CA MET A 290 -3.24 1.94 9.87
C MET A 290 -3.98 3.04 9.10
N ILE A 291 -4.59 3.98 9.81
CA ILE A 291 -5.24 5.14 9.21
C ILE A 291 -4.13 6.08 8.76
N ASP A 292 -4.05 6.39 7.48
CA ASP A 292 -3.12 7.39 6.96
C ASP A 292 -3.62 8.78 7.38
N VAL A 293 -3.07 9.32 8.46
CA VAL A 293 -3.42 10.65 8.96
C VAL A 293 -2.36 11.63 8.48
N ARG A 294 -2.80 12.60 7.68
CA ARG A 294 -1.96 13.67 7.15
C ARG A 294 -2.35 15.00 7.78
N THR A 295 -1.36 15.81 8.07
CA THR A 295 -1.54 17.14 8.65
C THR A 295 -0.94 18.18 7.71
N GLY A 296 -1.71 19.23 7.43
CA GLY A 296 -1.29 20.35 6.62
C GLY A 296 -1.30 21.63 7.44
N ASN A 297 -0.43 22.57 7.06
CA ASN A 297 -0.30 23.88 7.67
C ASN A 297 -0.43 24.94 6.59
N GLY A 298 -1.10 26.04 6.92
CA GLY A 298 -1.20 27.22 6.08
C GLY A 298 -0.84 28.47 6.88
N TYR A 299 -0.24 29.44 6.20
CA TYR A 299 0.11 30.74 6.74
C TYR A 299 -0.22 31.79 5.70
N ASP A 300 -1.00 32.79 6.08
CA ASP A 300 -1.34 33.91 5.19
C ASP A 300 -1.23 35.25 5.93
N VAL A 301 -1.02 36.33 5.18
CA VAL A 301 -0.91 37.69 5.70
C VAL A 301 -1.48 38.70 4.71
N HIS A 302 -2.39 39.54 5.19
CA HIS A 302 -2.91 40.69 4.43
C HIS A 302 -2.57 42.01 5.09
N ARG A 303 -2.31 43.01 4.25
CA ARG A 303 -2.04 44.38 4.69
C ARG A 303 -3.33 45.02 5.18
N LEU A 304 -3.24 45.81 6.24
CA LEU A 304 -4.37 46.61 6.72
C LEU A 304 -4.34 47.99 6.04
N THR A 305 -5.47 48.37 5.44
CA THR A 305 -5.70 49.70 4.83
C THR A 305 -6.90 50.38 5.47
N ALA A 306 -7.19 51.63 5.13
CA ALA A 306 -8.41 52.30 5.60
C ALA A 306 -9.66 51.58 5.07
N GLY A 307 -10.70 51.48 5.92
CA GLY A 307 -11.95 50.78 5.62
C GLY A 307 -12.91 50.85 6.80
N ASP A 308 -14.02 50.13 6.73
CA ASP A 308 -15.07 50.09 7.76
C ASP A 308 -15.29 48.69 8.38
N HIS A 309 -14.61 47.66 7.86
CA HIS A 309 -14.62 46.30 8.40
C HIS A 309 -13.44 45.45 7.94
N VAL A 310 -13.14 44.40 8.69
CA VAL A 310 -12.29 43.28 8.26
C VAL A 310 -13.11 41.99 8.18
N THR A 311 -12.87 41.17 7.16
CA THR A 311 -13.47 39.84 7.03
C THR A 311 -12.50 38.79 7.57
N LEU A 312 -12.91 38.04 8.58
CA LEU A 312 -12.09 37.01 9.23
C LEU A 312 -12.92 35.74 9.47
N CYS A 313 -12.45 34.61 8.97
CA CYS A 313 -13.11 33.31 9.09
C CYS A 313 -14.61 33.33 8.68
N GLY A 314 -14.94 34.05 7.61
CA GLY A 314 -16.28 34.22 7.05
C GLY A 314 -17.14 35.28 7.73
N ILE A 315 -16.60 36.04 8.69
CA ILE A 315 -17.33 37.02 9.48
C ILE A 315 -16.78 38.43 9.22
N ALA A 316 -17.65 39.34 8.78
CA ALA A 316 -17.34 40.77 8.71
C ALA A 316 -17.40 41.39 10.12
N ILE A 317 -16.31 42.01 10.55
CA ILE A 317 -16.16 42.63 11.88
C ILE A 317 -15.95 44.13 11.70
N PRO A 318 -16.79 45.00 12.29
CA PRO A 318 -16.61 46.44 12.25
C PRO A 318 -15.21 46.85 12.73
N HIS A 319 -14.52 47.64 11.92
CA HIS A 319 -13.13 48.06 12.18
C HIS A 319 -12.83 49.37 11.44
N ASP A 320 -11.83 50.14 11.87
CA ASP A 320 -11.38 51.36 11.17
C ASP A 320 -10.45 51.09 9.97
N GLY A 321 -10.39 49.81 9.56
CA GLY A 321 -9.53 49.34 8.48
C GLY A 321 -10.14 48.14 7.79
N ALA A 322 -9.57 47.79 6.63
CA ALA A 322 -9.92 46.63 5.81
C ALA A 322 -8.64 45.89 5.40
N LEU A 323 -8.78 44.61 5.05
CA LEU A 323 -7.66 43.82 4.53
C LEU A 323 -7.53 44.02 3.02
N ASP A 324 -6.32 44.33 2.59
CA ASP A 324 -5.94 44.45 1.18
C ASP A 324 -5.41 43.11 0.69
N GLY A 325 -6.13 42.51 -0.25
CA GLY A 325 -5.87 41.19 -0.81
C GLY A 325 -6.78 40.89 -1.99
N HIS A 326 -6.58 39.73 -2.61
CA HIS A 326 -7.52 39.18 -3.58
C HIS A 326 -8.78 38.66 -2.85
N SER A 327 -9.87 38.37 -3.59
CA SER A 327 -11.17 37.94 -3.03
C SER A 327 -11.79 38.98 -2.07
N ASP A 328 -12.41 38.54 -0.98
CA ASP A 328 -12.83 39.33 0.18
C ASP A 328 -11.71 39.50 1.24
N ALA A 329 -10.48 39.10 0.90
CA ALA A 329 -9.26 39.23 1.70
C ALA A 329 -9.32 38.57 3.09
N ASP A 330 -10.06 37.46 3.22
CA ASP A 330 -10.14 36.70 4.47
C ASP A 330 -8.89 35.86 4.71
N VAL A 331 -7.93 36.46 5.42
CA VAL A 331 -6.65 35.82 5.78
C VAL A 331 -6.83 34.50 6.54
N GLY A 332 -7.90 34.36 7.34
CA GLY A 332 -8.17 33.14 8.10
C GLY A 332 -8.60 31.97 7.22
N LEU A 333 -9.49 32.24 6.26
CA LEU A 333 -9.96 31.21 5.31
C LEU A 333 -8.92 30.88 4.24
N HIS A 334 -8.08 31.83 3.85
CA HIS A 334 -6.95 31.57 2.95
C HIS A 334 -5.94 30.62 3.59
N ALA A 335 -5.49 30.91 4.81
CA ALA A 335 -4.61 30.01 5.55
C ALA A 335 -5.25 28.61 5.73
N LEU A 336 -6.56 28.53 6.00
CA LEU A 336 -7.27 27.25 6.10
C LEU A 336 -7.30 26.49 4.76
N THR A 337 -7.50 27.18 3.64
CA THR A 337 -7.47 26.59 2.30
C THR A 337 -6.12 25.91 2.03
N ASP A 338 -5.01 26.60 2.30
CA ASP A 338 -3.67 26.05 2.14
C ASP A 338 -3.42 24.85 3.07
N ALA A 339 -3.83 24.95 4.33
CA ALA A 339 -3.71 23.85 5.28
C ALA A 339 -4.46 22.59 4.82
N LEU A 340 -5.62 22.75 4.18
CA LEU A 340 -6.41 21.66 3.63
C LEU A 340 -5.73 21.04 2.40
N LEU A 341 -5.34 21.86 1.41
CA LEU A 341 -4.68 21.39 0.19
C LEU A 341 -3.35 20.67 0.47
N ALA A 342 -2.58 21.18 1.44
CA ALA A 342 -1.32 20.57 1.88
C ALA A 342 -1.50 19.12 2.36
N THR A 343 -2.66 18.74 2.90
CA THR A 343 -2.90 17.35 3.37
C THR A 343 -2.88 16.31 2.25
N CYS A 344 -3.11 16.72 1.00
CA CYS A 344 -3.10 15.83 -0.16
C CYS A 344 -2.04 16.22 -1.20
N GLY A 345 -1.14 17.16 -0.88
CA GLY A 345 -0.10 17.62 -1.79
C GLY A 345 -0.66 18.33 -3.03
N ALA A 346 -1.83 18.95 -2.91
CA ALA A 346 -2.56 19.56 -4.03
C ALA A 346 -2.14 21.01 -4.32
N GLY A 347 -0.90 21.40 -4.00
CA GLY A 347 -0.45 22.79 -4.18
C GLY A 347 -1.03 23.76 -3.13
N ASP A 348 -1.03 25.05 -3.47
CA ASP A 348 -1.56 26.14 -2.64
C ASP A 348 -2.79 26.83 -3.26
N ILE A 349 -3.38 27.80 -2.54
CA ILE A 349 -4.54 28.55 -3.02
C ILE A 349 -4.31 29.22 -4.39
N GLY A 350 -3.08 29.66 -4.69
CA GLY A 350 -2.73 30.31 -5.94
C GLY A 350 -2.71 29.36 -7.14
N ASP A 351 -2.40 28.08 -6.92
CA ASP A 351 -2.47 27.03 -7.95
C ASP A 351 -3.92 26.76 -8.41
N HIS A 352 -4.88 26.86 -7.48
CA HIS A 352 -6.30 26.63 -7.77
C HIS A 352 -7.05 27.91 -8.16
N PHE A 353 -6.62 29.05 -7.62
CA PHE A 353 -7.27 30.35 -7.77
C PHE A 353 -6.23 31.42 -8.11
N PRO A 354 -5.70 31.44 -9.36
CA PRO A 354 -4.64 32.35 -9.73
C PRO A 354 -5.08 33.82 -9.56
N PRO A 355 -4.34 34.64 -8.81
CA PRO A 355 -4.72 36.04 -8.57
C PRO A 355 -4.77 36.91 -9.83
N SER A 356 -4.15 36.46 -10.93
CA SER A 356 -4.22 37.08 -12.26
C SER A 356 -5.58 36.93 -12.94
N ASP A 357 -6.41 35.98 -12.49
CA ASP A 357 -7.73 35.75 -13.07
C ASP A 357 -8.77 36.72 -12.46
N PRO A 358 -9.38 37.61 -13.28
CA PRO A 358 -10.31 38.61 -12.80
C PRO A 358 -11.55 38.04 -12.10
N GLN A 359 -11.92 36.77 -12.36
CA GLN A 359 -13.12 36.17 -11.79
C GLN A 359 -13.08 36.01 -10.26
N TRP A 360 -11.89 35.97 -9.67
CA TRP A 360 -11.70 35.79 -8.22
C TRP A 360 -11.69 37.11 -7.44
N ARG A 361 -11.71 38.26 -8.13
CA ARG A 361 -11.70 39.56 -7.47
C ARG A 361 -13.04 39.81 -6.76
N GLY A 362 -13.02 39.96 -5.44
CA GLY A 362 -14.24 40.13 -4.64
C GLY A 362 -15.07 38.85 -4.48
N ALA A 363 -14.56 37.70 -4.90
CA ALA A 363 -15.19 36.41 -4.62
C ALA A 363 -15.16 36.14 -3.10
N ALA A 364 -16.18 35.45 -2.58
CA ALA A 364 -16.23 35.14 -1.16
C ALA A 364 -15.32 33.95 -0.83
N SER A 365 -14.45 34.08 0.18
CA SER A 365 -13.39 33.10 0.46
C SER A 365 -13.87 31.72 0.91
N HIS A 366 -15.15 31.59 1.31
CA HIS A 366 -15.75 30.28 1.60
C HIS A 366 -15.69 29.33 0.38
N ILE A 367 -15.75 29.87 -0.84
CA ILE A 367 -15.66 29.09 -2.09
C ILE A 367 -14.32 28.35 -2.17
N PHE A 368 -13.24 28.97 -1.72
CA PHE A 368 -11.91 28.36 -1.74
C PHE A 368 -11.80 27.19 -0.76
N VAL A 369 -12.35 27.36 0.45
CA VAL A 369 -12.41 26.31 1.46
C VAL A 369 -13.27 25.14 0.97
N GLU A 370 -14.45 25.41 0.43
CA GLU A 370 -15.34 24.38 -0.10
C GLU A 370 -14.71 23.60 -1.26
N LYS A 371 -13.95 24.28 -2.13
CA LYS A 371 -13.19 23.60 -3.19
C LYS A 371 -12.07 22.74 -2.63
N ALA A 372 -11.30 23.21 -1.64
CA ALA A 372 -10.27 22.40 -0.99
C ALA A 372 -10.87 21.15 -0.32
N VAL A 373 -12.04 21.29 0.32
CA VAL A 373 -12.82 20.17 0.87
C VAL A 373 -13.22 19.19 -0.23
N ALA A 374 -13.66 19.68 -1.39
CA ALA A 374 -14.00 18.83 -2.53
C ALA A 374 -12.78 18.07 -3.07
N VAL A 375 -11.63 18.73 -3.22
CA VAL A 375 -10.37 18.09 -3.63
C VAL A 375 -9.96 16.98 -2.66
N ILE A 376 -10.05 17.23 -1.35
CA ILE A 376 -9.77 16.20 -0.32
C ILE A 376 -10.70 14.99 -0.50
N ARG A 377 -12.01 15.23 -0.71
CA ARG A 377 -12.99 14.15 -0.91
C ARG A 377 -12.74 13.35 -2.19
N GLU A 378 -12.35 14.01 -3.28
CA GLU A 378 -11.95 13.36 -4.54
C GLU A 378 -10.74 12.45 -4.34
N HIS A 379 -9.84 12.79 -3.41
CA HIS A 379 -8.70 11.95 -3.01
C HIS A 379 -9.05 10.91 -1.93
N GLY A 380 -10.33 10.72 -1.60
CA GLY A 380 -10.78 9.76 -0.59
C GLY A 380 -10.49 10.18 0.86
N GLY A 381 -10.19 11.45 1.09
CA GLY A 381 -9.88 11.98 2.41
C GLY A 381 -11.11 12.40 3.21
N ARG A 382 -11.03 12.24 4.53
CA ARG A 382 -12.01 12.75 5.50
C ARG A 382 -11.33 13.69 6.49
N ILE A 383 -11.80 14.93 6.55
CA ILE A 383 -11.26 15.94 7.46
C ILE A 383 -11.56 15.54 8.91
N ILE A 384 -10.53 15.60 9.76
CA ILE A 384 -10.57 15.21 11.18
C ILE A 384 -10.79 16.43 12.06
N ASN A 385 -10.04 17.51 11.83
CA ASN A 385 -10.14 18.77 12.57
C ASN A 385 -9.52 19.93 11.80
N ALA A 386 -9.89 21.14 12.20
CA ALA A 386 -9.28 22.39 11.74
C ALA A 386 -9.04 23.32 12.93
N ASP A 387 -7.86 23.92 13.00
CA ASP A 387 -7.48 24.92 13.98
C ASP A 387 -6.92 26.15 13.29
N ILE A 388 -7.43 27.33 13.64
CA ILE A 388 -7.02 28.62 13.06
C ILE A 388 -6.61 29.55 14.19
N SER A 389 -5.44 30.17 14.06
CA SER A 389 -4.91 31.16 14.98
C SER A 389 -4.71 32.48 14.26
N LEU A 390 -5.51 33.48 14.62
CA LEU A 390 -5.41 34.85 14.11
C LEU A 390 -4.40 35.65 14.96
N ILE A 391 -3.51 36.38 14.30
CA ILE A 391 -2.47 37.18 14.93
C ILE A 391 -2.73 38.64 14.56
N CYS A 392 -3.32 39.38 15.49
CA CYS A 392 -3.77 40.76 15.28
C CYS A 392 -3.82 41.56 16.59
N GLU A 393 -3.46 42.84 16.55
CA GLU A 393 -3.68 43.78 17.68
C GLU A 393 -5.16 44.17 17.81
N ALA A 394 -5.87 44.26 16.69
CA ALA A 394 -7.31 44.50 16.59
C ALA A 394 -7.83 43.88 15.28
N PRO A 395 -9.12 43.52 15.19
CA PRO A 395 -10.16 43.59 16.22
C PRO A 395 -10.02 42.52 17.32
N LYS A 396 -10.80 42.66 18.41
CA LYS A 396 -10.91 41.60 19.41
C LYS A 396 -11.70 40.42 18.84
N ILE A 397 -11.10 39.24 18.78
CA ILE A 397 -11.72 38.05 18.17
C ILE A 397 -12.69 37.32 19.11
N ALA A 398 -12.50 37.41 20.44
CA ALA A 398 -13.30 36.64 21.40
C ALA A 398 -14.85 36.79 21.23
N PRO A 399 -15.41 37.99 20.96
CA PRO A 399 -16.86 38.14 20.72
C PRO A 399 -17.37 37.47 19.43
N HIS A 400 -16.49 37.23 18.45
CA HIS A 400 -16.86 36.72 17.12
C HIS A 400 -16.49 35.24 16.92
N ARG A 401 -15.67 34.69 17.83
CA ARG A 401 -15.09 33.33 17.73
C ARG A 401 -16.13 32.24 17.43
N GLU A 402 -17.28 32.27 18.09
CA GLU A 402 -18.28 31.23 17.92
C GLU A 402 -18.93 31.29 16.52
N ALA A 403 -19.21 32.50 16.02
CA ALA A 403 -19.72 32.69 14.66
C ALA A 403 -18.72 32.20 13.62
N MET A 404 -17.42 32.48 13.82
CA MET A 404 -16.34 31.97 12.95
C MET A 404 -16.29 30.44 12.94
N ARG A 405 -16.35 29.80 14.11
CA ARG A 405 -16.35 28.34 14.23
C ARG A 405 -17.54 27.71 13.51
N LEU A 406 -18.74 28.31 13.64
CA LEU A 406 -19.94 27.88 12.94
C LEU A 406 -19.82 28.02 11.42
N ALA A 407 -19.26 29.13 10.94
CA ALA A 407 -19.03 29.35 9.52
C ALA A 407 -18.07 28.29 8.95
N ILE A 408 -16.92 28.06 9.60
CA ILE A 408 -15.94 27.04 9.19
C ILE A 408 -16.54 25.63 9.25
N SER A 409 -17.33 25.32 10.28
CA SER A 409 -18.05 24.05 10.40
C SER A 409 -18.99 23.83 9.21
N ALA A 410 -19.74 24.85 8.79
CA ALA A 410 -20.62 24.77 7.63
C ALA A 410 -19.86 24.53 6.32
N MET A 411 -18.76 25.26 6.08
CA MET A 411 -17.93 25.11 4.86
C MET A 411 -17.24 23.74 4.76
N THR A 412 -16.78 23.20 5.89
CA THR A 412 -15.98 21.97 5.94
C THR A 412 -16.81 20.70 6.16
N GLY A 413 -18.01 20.84 6.72
CA GLY A 413 -18.82 19.72 7.22
C GLY A 413 -18.29 19.10 8.51
N LEU A 414 -17.35 19.75 9.21
CA LEU A 414 -16.84 19.29 10.50
C LEU A 414 -17.87 19.53 11.61
N ALA A 415 -17.95 18.60 12.57
CA ALA A 415 -18.62 18.86 13.84
C ALA A 415 -17.94 20.02 14.59
N LEU A 416 -18.72 20.82 15.32
CA LEU A 416 -18.25 22.07 15.93
C LEU A 416 -17.11 21.84 16.93
N GLU A 417 -17.09 20.71 17.66
CA GLU A 417 -15.99 20.37 18.56
C GLU A 417 -14.64 20.10 17.86
N ARG A 418 -14.66 19.91 16.53
CA ARG A 418 -13.47 19.68 15.69
C ARG A 418 -12.98 20.96 15.01
N VAL A 419 -13.61 22.10 15.28
CA VAL A 419 -13.24 23.42 14.76
C VAL A 419 -12.80 24.32 15.90
N SER A 420 -11.57 24.82 15.82
CA SER A 420 -10.99 25.75 16.79
C SER A 420 -10.58 27.05 16.10
N VAL A 421 -10.93 28.19 16.72
CA VAL A 421 -10.48 29.52 16.32
C VAL A 421 -9.90 30.21 17.55
N LYS A 422 -8.63 30.59 17.45
CA LYS A 422 -7.87 31.27 18.50
C LYS A 422 -7.36 32.61 17.97
N ALA A 423 -6.98 33.48 18.90
CA ALA A 423 -6.34 34.73 18.56
C ALA A 423 -5.30 35.12 19.59
N THR A 424 -4.27 35.82 19.14
CA THR A 424 -3.25 36.45 19.98
C THR A 424 -2.87 37.81 19.40
N THR A 425 -2.43 38.72 20.27
CA THR A 425 -1.73 39.93 19.81
C THR A 425 -0.29 39.57 19.46
N ASN A 426 0.44 40.52 18.85
CA ASN A 426 1.88 40.40 18.68
C ASN A 426 2.64 41.35 19.63
N GLU A 427 1.99 41.73 20.74
CA GLU A 427 2.52 42.56 21.83
C GLU A 427 3.11 43.89 21.32
N ALA A 428 2.46 44.52 20.33
CA ALA A 428 2.94 45.74 19.67
C ALA A 428 4.33 45.62 18.99
N ILE A 429 4.79 44.40 18.71
CA ILE A 429 6.05 44.10 18.02
C ILE A 429 5.77 43.73 16.54
N GLY A 430 6.68 44.11 15.64
CA GLY A 430 6.61 43.73 14.22
C GLY A 430 5.48 44.42 13.45
N PHE A 431 5.23 43.97 12.22
CA PHE A 431 4.22 44.59 11.34
C PHE A 431 2.80 44.43 11.91
N VAL A 432 2.49 43.28 12.52
CA VAL A 432 1.21 43.07 13.22
C VAL A 432 1.07 44.05 14.38
N GLY A 433 2.12 44.17 15.20
CA GLY A 433 2.14 45.08 16.35
C GLY A 433 2.00 46.55 15.99
N ARG A 434 2.54 46.96 14.84
CA ARG A 434 2.36 48.30 14.26
C ARG A 434 1.03 48.47 13.52
N ARG A 435 0.15 47.46 13.54
CA ARG A 435 -1.15 47.44 12.85
C ARG A 435 -1.04 47.63 11.34
N GLU A 436 0.03 47.13 10.74
CA GLU A 436 0.26 47.18 9.29
C GLU A 436 -0.43 46.03 8.54
N GLY A 437 -0.84 44.98 9.25
CA GLY A 437 -1.49 43.80 8.69
C GLY A 437 -1.96 42.80 9.73
N ILE A 438 -2.73 41.81 9.29
CA ILE A 438 -3.19 40.68 10.09
C ILE A 438 -2.62 39.40 9.48
N ALA A 439 -2.13 38.49 10.32
CA ALA A 439 -1.67 37.18 9.88
C ALA A 439 -2.56 36.07 10.44
N ALA A 440 -2.62 34.94 9.74
CA ALA A 440 -3.29 33.74 10.22
C ALA A 440 -2.39 32.52 10.05
N ILE A 441 -2.47 31.60 11.01
CA ILE A 441 -1.93 30.24 10.89
C ILE A 441 -3.09 29.28 10.97
N ALA A 442 -3.16 28.31 10.07
CA ALA A 442 -4.13 27.23 10.13
C ALA A 442 -3.44 25.87 10.11
N THR A 443 -4.00 24.91 10.84
CA THR A 443 -3.60 23.50 10.81
C THR A 443 -4.84 22.64 10.60
N ALA A 444 -4.79 21.74 9.63
CA ALA A 444 -5.86 20.78 9.36
C ALA A 444 -5.30 19.36 9.34
N SER A 445 -6.05 18.39 9.88
CA SER A 445 -5.71 16.98 9.75
C SER A 445 -6.79 16.24 8.97
N VAL A 446 -6.38 15.31 8.12
CA VAL A 446 -7.23 14.52 7.23
C VAL A 446 -6.83 13.05 7.34
N ALA A 447 -7.83 12.18 7.48
CA ALA A 447 -7.64 10.74 7.40
C ALA A 447 -7.90 10.28 5.97
N PHE A 448 -6.94 9.57 5.40
CA PHE A 448 -7.07 8.78 4.19
C PHE A 448 -7.11 7.31 4.58
N GLY A 449 -8.00 6.56 3.96
CA GLY A 449 -8.10 5.13 4.16
C GLY A 449 -8.88 4.52 3.01
N ASP A 450 -8.56 3.26 2.68
CA ASP A 450 -9.25 2.52 1.63
C ASP A 450 -10.75 2.69 1.82
N SER A 451 -11.36 3.44 0.90
CA SER A 451 -12.80 3.61 0.85
C SER A 451 -13.40 2.20 0.82
N ALA A 452 -14.29 1.94 1.77
CA ALA A 452 -14.98 0.67 1.90
C ALA A 452 -15.79 0.33 0.65
#